data_AF-A6Q5V8-F1
#
_entry.id   AF-A6Q5V8-F1
#
_cell.length_a   1.000
_cell.length_b   1.000
_cell.length_c   1.000
_cell.angle_alpha   90.00
_cell.angle_beta   90.00
_cell.angle_gamma   90.00
#
_symmetry.space_group_name_H-M   'P 1'
#
loop_
_entity.id
_entity.type
_entity.pdbx_description
1 polymer ?
#
loop_
_entity_poly.entity_id
_entity_poly.type
_entity_poly.pdbx_seq_one_letter_code
_entity_poly.pdbx_strand_id
1 'polypeptide(L)' 'MKTITLKTDEEFFEEITTLSKTLKLSKSELIRRAIKEYEKKIYLEKIKRKMQQASLKTREDNIIIKEFENSINDGLDCV' A
#
# COMPACT_ATOMS: atom_id res chain seq x y z
N MET A 1 -6.17 -29.94 6.21
CA MET A 1 -6.98 -28.91 5.53
C MET A 1 -8.08 -28.47 6.47
N LYS A 2 -8.39 -27.18 6.58
CA LYS A 2 -9.54 -26.69 7.37
C LYS A 2 -10.63 -26.23 6.40
N THR A 3 -11.88 -26.60 6.69
CA THR A 3 -13.03 -26.19 5.89
C THR A 3 -13.73 -25.03 6.58
N ILE A 4 -14.11 -24.02 5.81
CA ILE A 4 -14.95 -22.91 6.25
C ILE A 4 -16.23 -22.92 5.43
N THR A 5 -17.34 -22.58 6.07
CA THR A 5 -18.62 -22.33 5.39
C THR A 5 -18.84 -20.83 5.40
N LEU A 6 -18.97 -20.23 4.23
CA LEU A 6 -19.21 -18.80 4.06
C LEU A 6 -20.64 -18.59 3.57
N LYS A 7 -21.42 -17.77 4.27
CA LYS A 7 -22.68 -17.25 3.74
C LYS A 7 -22.38 -16.02 2.91
N THR A 8 -22.91 -15.98 1.70
CA THR A 8 -22.77 -14.86 0.77
C THR A 8 -24.15 -14.48 0.27
N ASP A 9 -24.27 -13.28 -0.28
CA ASP A 9 -25.41 -12.96 -1.13
C ASP A 9 -25.34 -13.74 -2.44
N GLU A 10 -26.46 -13.68 -3.17
CA GLU A 10 -26.63 -14.39 -4.43
C GLU A 10 -25.76 -13.79 -5.53
N GLU A 11 -25.67 -12.46 -5.59
CA GLU A 11 -24.83 -11.73 -6.55
C GLU A 11 -23.36 -12.15 -6.48
N PHE A 12 -22.75 -12.14 -5.29
CA PHE A 12 -21.36 -12.56 -5.13
C PHE A 12 -21.15 -14.05 -5.45
N PHE A 13 -22.13 -14.89 -5.14
CA PHE A 13 -22.05 -16.31 -5.49
C PHE A 13 -22.06 -16.53 -7.00
N GLU A 14 -22.89 -15.78 -7.73
CA GLU A 14 -22.91 -15.79 -9.19
C GLU A 14 -21.61 -15.26 -9.80
N GLU A 15 -21.07 -14.17 -9.25
CA GLU A 15 -19.78 -13.63 -9.66
C GLU A 15 -18.65 -14.65 -9.51
N ILE A 16 -18.51 -15.26 -8.32
CA ILE A 16 -17.53 -16.33 -8.07
C ILE A 16 -17.73 -17.46 -9.06
N THR A 17 -18.98 -17.85 -9.32
CA THR A 17 -19.30 -18.96 -10.21
C THR A 17 -18.89 -18.66 -11.64
N THR A 18 -19.16 -17.46 -12.12
CA THR A 18 -18.81 -17.00 -13.47
C THR A 18 -17.30 -16.90 -13.62
N LEU A 19 -16.61 -16.24 -12.68
CA LEU A 19 -15.15 -16.11 -12.68
C LEU A 19 -14.43 -17.45 -12.60
N SER A 20 -14.93 -18.37 -11.75
CA SER A 20 -14.43 -19.74 -11.63
C SER A 20 -14.50 -20.49 -12.96
N LYS A 21 -15.60 -20.34 -13.71
CA LYS A 21 -15.75 -20.95 -15.04
C LYS A 21 -14.79 -20.33 -16.06
N THR A 22 -14.73 -18.99 -16.13
CA THR A 22 -13.88 -18.27 -17.09
C THR A 22 -12.40 -18.59 -16.89
N LEU A 23 -11.95 -18.64 -15.63
CA LEU A 23 -10.55 -18.90 -15.29
C LEU A 23 -10.23 -20.40 -15.21
N LYS A 24 -11.23 -21.28 -15.36
CA LYS A 24 -11.10 -22.74 -15.20
C LYS A 24 -10.47 -23.13 -13.84
N LEU A 25 -10.85 -22.43 -12.78
CA LEU A 25 -10.38 -22.66 -11.42
C LEU A 25 -11.53 -23.15 -10.54
N SER A 26 -11.24 -23.91 -9.49
CA SER A 26 -12.23 -24.19 -8.45
C SER A 26 -12.59 -22.91 -7.69
N LYS A 27 -13.81 -22.81 -7.16
CA LYS A 27 -14.25 -21.65 -6.35
C LYS A 27 -13.30 -21.41 -5.17
N SER A 28 -12.91 -22.49 -4.47
CA SER A 28 -11.96 -22.39 -3.35
C SER A 28 -10.58 -21.90 -3.80
N GLU A 29 -10.12 -22.27 -5.00
CA GLU A 29 -8.85 -21.78 -5.50
C GLU A 29 -8.91 -20.34 -5.97
N LEU A 30 -10.01 -19.94 -6.62
CA LEU A 30 -10.30 -18.55 -6.96
C LEU A 30 -10.22 -17.68 -5.70
N ILE A 31 -10.94 -18.05 -4.64
CA ILE A 31 -10.96 -17.32 -3.37
C ILE A 31 -9.57 -17.24 -2.75
N ARG A 32 -8.80 -18.34 -2.75
CA ARG A 32 -7.42 -18.34 -2.24
C ARG A 32 -6.51 -17.38 -3.00
N ARG A 33 -6.61 -17.34 -4.35
CA ARG A 33 -5.81 -16.43 -5.17
C ARG A 33 -6.23 -14.97 -4.95
N ALA A 34 -7.53 -14.71 -4.89
CA ALA A 34 -8.06 -13.37 -4.62
C ALA A 34 -7.55 -12.81 -3.28
N ILE A 35 -7.57 -13.63 -2.21
CA ILE A 35 -7.05 -13.24 -0.89
C ILE A 35 -5.55 -12.89 -0.97
N LYS A 36 -4.74 -13.71 -1.64
CA LYS A 36 -3.30 -13.44 -1.81
C LYS A 36 -3.02 -12.15 -2.58
N GLU A 37 -3.75 -11.91 -3.67
CA GLU A 37 -3.60 -10.67 -4.45
C GLU A 37 -4.04 -9.45 -3.64
N TYR A 38 -5.12 -9.59 -2.86
CA TYR A 38 -5.58 -8.52 -1.98
C TYR A 38 -4.56 -8.18 -0.88
N GLU A 39 -3.96 -9.20 -0.25
CA GLU A 39 -2.89 -9.02 0.74
C GLU A 39 -1.68 -8.30 0.14
N LYS A 40 -1.26 -8.70 -1.06
CA LYS A 40 -0.17 -8.05 -1.80
C LYS A 40 -0.49 -6.58 -2.08
N LYS A 41 -1.72 -6.27 -2.50
CA LYS A 41 -2.16 -4.89 -2.74
C LYS A 41 -2.09 -4.05 -1.47
N ILE A 42 -2.61 -4.56 -0.34
CA ILE A 42 -2.53 -3.86 0.95
C ILE A 42 -1.07 -3.60 1.34
N TYR A 43 -0.20 -4.59 1.17
CA TYR A 43 1.22 -4.46 1.50
C TYR A 43 1.90 -3.35 0.68
N LEU A 44 1.66 -3.32 -0.63
CA LEU A 44 2.19 -2.27 -1.51
C LEU A 44 1.65 -0.89 -1.16
N GLU A 45 0.35 -0.77 -0.84
CA GLU A 45 -0.23 0.49 -0.39
C GLU A 45 0.40 1.00 0.91
N LYS A 46 0.67 0.10 1.86
CA LYS A 46 1.39 0.44 3.10
C LYS A 46 2.80 0.95 2.81
N ILE A 47 3.55 0.29 1.92
CA ILE A 47 4.88 0.75 1.52
C ILE A 47 4.82 2.12 0.88
N LYS A 48 3.91 2.32 -0.07
CA LYS A 48 3.75 3.61 -0.77
C LYS A 48 3.48 4.74 0.22
N ARG A 49 2.59 4.52 1.20
CA ARG A 49 2.33 5.50 2.27
C ARG A 49 3.57 5.79 3.11
N LYS A 50 4.33 4.76 3.50
CA LYS A 50 5.58 4.95 4.25
C LYS A 50 6.62 5.74 3.45
N MET A 51 6.76 5.46 2.16
CA MET A 51 7.68 6.16 1.28
C MET A 51 7.28 7.63 1.10
N GLN A 52 5.98 7.92 0.93
CA GLN A 52 5.46 9.28 0.88
C GLN A 52 5.74 10.05 2.19
N GLN A 53 5.49 9.42 3.33
CA GLN A 53 5.78 10.01 4.64
C GLN A 53 7.28 10.26 4.85
N ALA A 54 8.13 9.32 4.47
CA ALA A 54 9.58 9.50 4.54
C ALA A 54 10.04 10.65 3.64
N SER A 55 9.52 10.73 2.40
CA SER A 55 9.83 11.83 1.48
C SER A 55 9.37 13.19 2.00
N LEU A 56 8.23 13.27 2.70
CA LEU A 56 7.75 14.51 3.32
C LEU A 56 8.69 14.94 4.45
N LYS A 57 9.04 14.01 5.36
CA LYS A 57 9.98 14.29 6.45
C LYS A 57 11.33 14.77 5.93
N THR A 58 11.90 14.09 4.93
CA THR A 58 13.18 14.51 4.36
C THR A 58 13.11 15.87 3.67
N ARG A 59 11.94 16.30 3.16
CA ARG A 59 11.76 17.64 2.61
C ARG A 59 11.67 18.70 3.71
N GLU A 60 10.94 18.42 4.78
CA GLU A 60 10.89 19.29 5.97
C GLU A 60 12.29 19.44 6.58
N ASP A 61 12.99 18.32 6.79
CA ASP A 61 14.36 18.32 7.31
C ASP A 61 15.33 19.07 6.38
N ASN A 62 15.19 18.94 5.06
CA ASN A 62 16.02 19.70 4.10
C ASN A 62 15.73 21.20 4.10
N ILE A 63 14.49 21.62 4.34
CA ILE A 63 14.14 23.04 4.47
C ILE A 63 14.80 23.61 5.72
N ILE A 64 14.69 22.89 6.85
CA ILE A 64 15.32 23.28 8.11
C ILE A 64 16.84 23.36 7.94
N ILE A 65 17.49 22.34 7.37
CA ILE A 65 18.93 22.34 7.14
C ILE A 65 19.37 23.52 6.26
N LYS A 66 18.62 23.83 5.19
CA LYS A 66 18.91 25.00 4.33
C LYS A 66 18.77 26.34 5.07
N GLU A 67 17.83 26.46 6.00
CA GLU A 67 17.70 27.66 6.84
C GLU A 67 18.94 27.83 7.74
N PHE A 68 19.47 26.74 8.30
CA PHE A 68 20.72 26.77 9.08
C PHE A 68 21.96 27.00 8.21
N GLU A 69 22.01 26.50 6.97
CA GLU A 69 23.13 26.78 6.07
C GLU A 69 23.21 28.26 5.67
N ASN A 70 22.07 28.93 5.53
CA ASN A 70 22.03 30.36 5.21
C ASN A 70 22.50 31.26 6.36
N SER A 71 22.49 30.76 7.62
CA SER A 71 22.98 31.51 8.78
C SER A 71 24.46 31.28 9.08
N ILE A 72 25.17 30.45 8.29
CA ILE A 72 26.61 30.16 8.51
C ILE A 72 27.49 31.42 8.39
N ASN A 73 27.08 32.39 7.58
CA ASN A 73 27.80 33.65 7.39
C ASN A 73 27.21 34.82 8.18
N ASP A 74 26.19 34.57 9.01
CA ASP A 74 25.51 35.63 9.77
C ASP A 74 26.47 36.18 10.84
N GLY A 75 26.88 37.44 10.68
CA GLY A 75 27.85 38.12 11.56
C GLY A 75 29.31 38.11 11.08
N LEU A 76 29.62 37.58 9.89
CA LEU A 76 30.98 37.63 9.31
C LEU A 76 31.24 38.87 8.42
N ASP A 77 30.26 39.75 8.22
CA ASP A 77 30.40 41.00 7.44
C ASP A 77 31.02 42.18 8.23
N CYS A 78 31.64 41.91 9.39
CA CYS A 78 32.27 42.93 10.23
C CYS A 78 33.76 42.62 10.49
N VAL A 79 34.59 42.57 9.45
CA VAL A 79 36.06 42.77 9.54
C VAL A 79 36.56 43.59 8.36
#